data_AF-A0A0C5BPF0-F1
#
_entry.id   AF-A0A0C5BPF0-F1
#
_cell.length_a   1.000
_cell.length_b   1.000
_cell.length_c   1.000
_cell.angle_alpha   90.00
_cell.angle_beta   90.00
_cell.angle_gamma   90.00
#
_symmetry.space_group_name_H-M   'P 1'
#
loop_
_entity.id
_entity.type
_entity.pdbx_description
1 polymer ?
#
loop_
_entity_poly.entity_id
_entity_poly.type
_entity_poly.pdbx_seq_one_letter_code
_entity_poly.pdbx_strand_id
1 'polypeptide(L)'
;MEGEKIMQYFQAVQQGKQRAGKSQMKMFEAAGFGMLTLTTKKVDGNFQPVGDEDFTAVINSEEGYVAIIVDKDGYTKAQSKAVDKEEALSIYKKLRESGMDEYKGKEIQIWSQTRPTIQNES
;
A
#
# COMPACT_ATOMS: atom_id res chain seq x y z
N MET A 1 15.34 12.16 -25.69
CA MET A 1 15.91 11.67 -24.42
C MET A 1 15.30 12.29 -23.17
N GLU A 2 15.37 13.59 -22.89
CA GLU A 2 14.82 14.14 -21.62
C GLU A 2 13.28 14.21 -21.62
N GLY A 3 12.67 14.65 -22.73
CA GLY A 3 11.21 14.67 -22.89
C GLY A 3 10.55 13.28 -22.81
N GLU A 4 11.23 12.23 -23.27
CA GLU A 4 10.72 10.85 -23.18
C GLU A 4 10.69 10.35 -21.74
N LYS A 5 11.72 10.67 -20.93
CA LYS A 5 11.75 10.34 -19.50
C LYS A 5 10.65 11.08 -18.72
N ILE A 6 10.41 12.35 -19.04
CA ILE A 6 9.31 13.13 -18.43
C ILE A 6 7.95 12.52 -18.79
N MET A 7 7.74 12.15 -20.06
CA MET A 7 6.51 11.50 -20.51
C MET A 7 6.29 10.14 -19.83
N GLN A 8 7.33 9.32 -19.73
CA GLN A 8 7.27 8.02 -19.04
C GLN A 8 6.93 8.18 -17.55
N TYR A 9 7.57 9.14 -16.87
CA TYR A 9 7.25 9.45 -15.48
C TYR A 9 5.79 9.90 -15.32
N PHE A 10 5.32 10.80 -16.17
CA PHE A 10 3.94 11.27 -16.11
C PHE A 10 2.94 10.12 -16.31
N GLN A 11 3.17 9.23 -17.27
CA GLN A 11 2.35 8.05 -17.48
C GLN A 11 2.36 7.11 -16.26
N ALA A 12 3.53 6.87 -15.67
CA ALA A 12 3.65 6.07 -14.45
C ALA A 12 2.84 6.66 -13.29
N VAL A 13 2.89 7.99 -13.11
CA VAL A 13 2.10 8.67 -12.08
C VAL A 13 0.60 8.54 -12.34
N GLN A 14 0.13 8.73 -13.59
CA GLN A 14 -1.30 8.64 -13.91
C GLN A 14 -1.85 7.23 -13.68
N GLN A 15 -1.16 6.20 -14.18
CA GLN A 15 -1.56 4.80 -13.96
C GLN A 15 -1.51 4.44 -12.48
N GLY A 16 -0.44 4.86 -11.80
CA GLY A 16 -0.25 4.71 -10.37
C GLY A 16 -1.38 5.28 -9.52
N LYS A 17 -1.82 6.50 -9.84
CA LYS A 17 -2.97 7.15 -9.18
C LYS A 17 -4.25 6.36 -9.34
N GLN A 18 -4.52 5.81 -10.54
CA GLN A 18 -5.71 5.00 -10.76
C GLN A 18 -5.67 3.70 -9.95
N ARG A 19 -4.51 3.03 -9.91
CA ARG A 19 -4.31 1.78 -9.16
C ARG A 19 -4.44 2.02 -7.65
N ALA A 20 -3.69 2.98 -7.13
CA ALA A 20 -3.73 3.33 -5.71
C ALA A 20 -5.10 3.89 -5.29
N GLY A 21 -5.80 4.61 -6.16
CA GLY A 21 -7.16 5.08 -5.92
C GLY A 21 -8.17 3.94 -5.74
N LYS A 22 -8.06 2.85 -6.51
CA LYS A 22 -8.89 1.65 -6.29
C LYS A 22 -8.60 1.02 -4.93
N SER A 23 -7.33 0.90 -4.56
CA SER A 23 -6.93 0.40 -3.23
C SER A 23 -7.44 1.31 -2.11
N GLN A 24 -7.40 2.63 -2.31
CA GLN A 24 -7.91 3.62 -1.36
C GLN A 24 -9.41 3.42 -1.07
N MET A 25 -10.21 3.17 -2.12
CA MET A 25 -11.64 2.89 -1.95
C MET A 25 -11.88 1.59 -1.19
N LYS A 26 -11.13 0.52 -1.48
CA LYS A 26 -11.21 -0.74 -0.71
C LYS A 26 -10.86 -0.54 0.76
N MET A 27 -9.83 0.25 1.06
CA MET A 27 -9.48 0.59 2.44
C MET A 27 -10.60 1.39 3.12
N PHE A 28 -11.19 2.35 2.41
CA PHE A 28 -12.33 3.12 2.91
C PHE A 28 -13.54 2.22 3.23
N GLU A 29 -13.85 1.25 2.38
CA GLU A 29 -14.93 0.29 2.62
C GLU A 29 -14.68 -0.58 3.87
N ALA A 30 -13.42 -0.97 4.12
CA ALA A 30 -13.07 -1.79 5.28
C ALA A 30 -12.98 -0.99 6.61
N ALA A 31 -12.44 0.23 6.55
CA ALA A 31 -12.03 1.00 7.72
C ALA A 31 -12.78 2.33 7.92
N GLY A 32 -13.67 2.72 7.00
CA GLY A 32 -14.30 4.05 6.99
C GLY A 32 -13.34 5.20 6.66
N PHE A 33 -12.07 4.90 6.35
CA PHE A 33 -11.03 5.83 5.98
C PHE A 33 -9.97 5.12 5.13
N GLY A 34 -9.49 5.76 4.06
CA GLY A 34 -8.36 5.28 3.27
C GLY A 34 -7.48 6.44 2.83
N MET A 35 -6.23 6.47 3.27
CA MET A 35 -5.23 7.42 2.79
C MET A 35 -4.49 6.80 1.60
N LEU A 36 -4.44 7.52 0.47
CA LEU A 36 -3.62 7.17 -0.67
C LEU A 36 -2.14 7.45 -0.37
N THR A 37 -1.26 6.48 -0.63
CA THR A 37 0.17 6.59 -0.32
C THR A 37 1.02 6.69 -1.59
N LEU A 38 1.70 5.63 -2.02
CA LEU A 38 2.55 5.65 -3.20
C LEU A 38 1.73 5.42 -4.47
N THR A 39 2.10 6.14 -5.51
CA THR A 39 1.56 5.95 -6.88
C THR A 39 2.63 5.45 -7.83
N THR A 40 3.90 5.68 -7.51
CA THR A 40 5.03 5.17 -8.27
C THR A 40 6.03 4.50 -7.34
N LYS A 41 6.81 3.61 -7.92
CA LYS A 41 7.98 2.96 -7.33
C LYS A 41 9.19 3.18 -8.22
N LYS A 42 10.38 3.20 -7.62
CA LYS A 42 11.63 3.35 -8.35
C LYS A 42 12.33 2.01 -8.41
N VAL A 43 12.42 1.45 -9.62
CA VAL A 43 13.06 0.15 -9.88
C VAL A 43 14.17 0.40 -10.90
N ASP A 44 15.40 0.01 -10.56
CA ASP A 44 16.60 0.20 -11.39
C ASP A 44 16.78 1.64 -11.90
N GLY A 45 16.48 2.62 -11.03
CA GLY A 45 16.60 4.04 -11.35
C GLY A 45 15.41 4.63 -12.12
N ASN A 46 14.47 3.81 -12.59
CA ASN A 46 13.32 4.22 -13.39
C ASN A 46 12.03 4.25 -12.56
N PHE A 47 11.18 5.23 -12.82
CA PHE A 47 9.85 5.30 -12.21
C PHE A 47 8.89 4.38 -12.94
N GLN A 48 8.24 3.52 -12.17
CA GLN A 48 7.19 2.63 -12.62
C GLN A 48 5.94 2.90 -11.76
N PRO A 49 4.72 2.71 -12.28
CA PRO A 49 3.53 2.74 -11.44
C PRO A 49 3.59 1.62 -10.38
N VAL A 50 2.95 1.83 -9.24
CA VAL A 50 2.64 0.73 -8.29
C VAL A 50 1.87 -0.39 -9.00
N GLY A 51 2.01 -1.64 -8.55
CA GLY A 51 1.40 -2.81 -9.16
C GLY A 51 -0.14 -2.81 -9.14
N ASP A 52 -0.73 -3.59 -10.04
CA ASP A 52 -2.19 -3.76 -10.14
C ASP A 52 -2.75 -4.62 -9.01
N GLU A 53 -1.95 -5.57 -8.52
CA GLU A 53 -2.32 -6.55 -7.49
C GLU A 53 -2.49 -5.88 -6.12
N ASP A 54 -3.51 -6.27 -5.36
CA ASP A 54 -3.71 -5.79 -3.99
C ASP A 54 -3.43 -6.92 -3.00
N PHE A 55 -2.51 -6.67 -2.08
CA PHE A 55 -2.29 -7.49 -0.89
C PHE A 55 -2.46 -6.64 0.37
N THR A 56 -2.85 -7.26 1.49
CA THR A 56 -2.99 -6.56 2.77
C THR A 56 -2.02 -7.06 3.83
N ALA A 57 -1.61 -6.16 4.72
CA ALA A 57 -0.77 -6.44 5.88
C ALA A 57 -1.10 -5.46 7.01
N VAL A 58 -0.51 -5.70 8.18
CA VAL A 58 -0.51 -4.76 9.30
C VAL A 58 0.94 -4.37 9.62
N ILE A 59 1.15 -3.09 9.89
CA ILE A 59 2.45 -2.56 10.33
C ILE A 59 2.31 -1.81 11.64
N ASN A 60 3.43 -1.68 12.35
CA ASN A 60 3.55 -0.74 13.46
C ASN A 60 3.98 0.65 12.94
N SER A 61 3.53 1.69 13.62
CA SER A 61 3.90 3.08 13.43
C SER A 61 4.10 3.76 14.77
N GLU A 62 4.78 4.90 14.78
CA GLU A 62 4.98 5.69 16.02
C GLU A 62 3.65 6.07 16.69
N GLU A 63 2.57 6.19 15.92
CA GLU A 63 1.23 6.61 16.37
C GLU A 63 0.30 5.41 16.67
N GLY A 64 0.73 4.17 16.43
CA GLY A 64 -0.10 2.97 16.59
C GLY A 64 0.02 1.98 15.43
N TYR A 65 -0.98 1.12 15.26
CA TYR A 65 -1.01 0.07 14.25
C TYR A 65 -1.79 0.51 13.03
N VAL A 66 -1.34 0.09 11.84
CA VAL A 66 -1.93 0.53 10.57
C VAL A 66 -2.16 -0.67 9.68
N ALA A 67 -3.38 -0.83 9.17
CA ALA A 67 -3.67 -1.75 8.09
C ALA A 67 -3.31 -1.09 6.76
N ILE A 68 -2.64 -1.82 5.88
CA ILE A 68 -2.16 -1.31 4.60
C ILE A 68 -2.61 -2.21 3.45
N ILE A 69 -2.68 -1.62 2.26
CA ILE A 69 -2.77 -2.31 0.98
C ILE A 69 -1.49 -2.01 0.21
N VAL A 70 -0.84 -3.06 -0.28
CA VAL A 70 0.42 -3.01 -1.02
C VAL A 70 0.31 -3.73 -2.35
N ASP A 71 1.24 -3.44 -3.26
CA ASP A 71 1.47 -4.29 -4.42
C ASP A 71 2.34 -5.51 -4.07
N LYS A 72 2.54 -6.42 -5.05
CA LYS A 72 3.33 -7.64 -4.87
C LYS A 72 4.78 -7.42 -4.41
N ASP A 73 5.33 -6.23 -4.66
CA ASP A 73 6.70 -5.86 -4.33
C ASP A 73 6.77 -5.11 -2.98
N GLY A 74 5.63 -4.99 -2.28
CA GLY A 74 5.55 -4.36 -0.95
C GLY A 74 5.41 -2.84 -0.98
N TYR A 75 5.15 -2.21 -2.13
CA TYR A 75 4.93 -0.76 -2.19
C TYR A 75 3.50 -0.43 -1.78
N THR A 76 3.36 0.41 -0.75
CA THR A 76 2.04 0.80 -0.24
C THR A 76 1.25 1.63 -1.24
N LYS A 77 -0.02 1.25 -1.42
CA LYS A 77 -1.00 1.96 -2.25
C LYS A 77 -1.99 2.75 -1.41
N ALA A 78 -2.43 2.17 -0.30
CA ALA A 78 -3.33 2.81 0.65
C ALA A 78 -3.10 2.34 2.09
N GLN A 79 -3.51 3.15 3.06
CA GLN A 79 -3.44 2.83 4.49
C GLN A 79 -4.67 3.31 5.28
N SER A 80 -4.96 2.66 6.41
CA SER A 80 -5.91 3.13 7.41
C SER A 80 -5.33 4.30 8.23
N LYS A 81 -6.10 4.80 9.20
CA LYS A 81 -5.52 5.59 10.30
C LYS A 81 -4.67 4.70 11.20
N ALA A 82 -3.79 5.33 11.99
CA ALA A 82 -3.19 4.67 13.15
C ALA A 82 -4.28 4.41 14.20
N VAL A 83 -4.38 3.16 14.62
CA VAL A 83 -5.37 2.63 15.55
C VAL A 83 -4.69 1.65 16.51
N ASP A 84 -5.42 1.07 17.45
CA ASP A 84 -4.86 -0.01 18.27
C ASP A 84 -4.67 -1.31 17.46
N LYS A 85 -3.94 -2.28 18.03
CA LYS A 85 -3.61 -3.54 17.35
C LYS A 85 -4.86 -4.35 16.98
N GLU A 86 -5.87 -4.38 17.84
CA GLU A 86 -7.08 -5.17 17.63
C GLU A 86 -7.92 -4.59 16.49
N GLU A 87 -8.06 -3.26 16.44
CA GLU A 87 -8.74 -2.55 15.38
C GLU A 87 -8.01 -2.70 14.04
N ALA A 88 -6.68 -2.58 14.01
CA ALA A 88 -5.90 -2.81 12.80
C ALA A 88 -6.06 -4.25 12.26
N LEU A 89 -6.04 -5.25 13.16
CA LEU A 89 -6.28 -6.65 12.79
C LEU A 89 -7.72 -6.89 12.33
N SER A 90 -8.70 -6.16 12.87
CA SER A 90 -10.10 -6.19 12.42
C SER A 90 -10.25 -5.66 11.00
N ILE A 91 -9.61 -4.51 10.69
CA ILE A 91 -9.57 -3.95 9.33
C ILE A 91 -8.90 -4.93 8.37
N TYR A 92 -7.75 -5.49 8.77
CA TYR A 92 -7.05 -6.52 8.00
C TYR A 92 -7.95 -7.72 7.67
N LYS A 93 -8.69 -8.25 8.65
CA LYS A 93 -9.64 -9.36 8.43
C LYS A 93 -10.72 -9.01 7.40
N LYS A 94 -11.33 -7.82 7.49
CA LYS A 94 -12.32 -7.35 6.51
C LYS A 94 -11.74 -7.27 5.09
N LEU A 95 -10.50 -6.79 4.96
CA LEU A 95 -9.80 -6.77 3.68
C LEU A 95 -9.57 -8.19 3.15
N ARG A 96 -9.17 -9.15 4.00
CA ARG A 96 -9.05 -10.57 3.61
C ARG A 96 -10.39 -11.17 3.18
N GLU A 97 -11.47 -10.89 3.91
CA GLU A 97 -12.83 -11.37 3.59
C GLU A 97 -13.35 -10.80 2.26
N SER A 98 -12.90 -9.61 1.85
CA SER A 98 -13.19 -9.05 0.52
C SER A 98 -12.47 -9.76 -0.64
N GLY A 99 -11.70 -10.81 -0.36
CA GLY A 99 -10.94 -11.59 -1.34
C GLY A 99 -9.53 -11.06 -1.61
N MET A 100 -9.02 -10.13 -0.79
CA MET A 100 -7.64 -9.65 -0.90
C MET A 100 -6.68 -10.64 -0.25
N ASP A 101 -5.52 -10.89 -0.86
CA ASP A 101 -4.51 -11.78 -0.30
C ASP A 101 -3.66 -11.14 0.80
N GLU A 102 -3.12 -11.96 1.71
CA GLU A 102 -2.11 -11.50 2.66
C GLU A 102 -0.79 -11.23 1.93
N TYR A 103 -0.16 -10.11 2.25
CA TYR A 103 1.20 -9.86 1.82
C TYR A 103 2.19 -10.70 2.63
N LYS A 104 2.90 -11.60 1.94
CA LYS A 104 3.85 -12.55 2.53
C LYS A 104 5.25 -11.98 2.78
N GLY A 105 5.55 -10.80 2.24
CA GLY A 105 6.84 -10.15 2.46
C GLY A 105 6.96 -9.68 3.91
N LYS A 106 8.19 -9.65 4.42
CA LYS A 106 8.49 -9.24 5.81
C LYS A 106 8.51 -7.73 5.99
N GLU A 107 8.64 -7.01 4.89
CA GLU A 107 8.85 -5.56 4.87
C GLU A 107 8.02 -4.93 3.76
N ILE A 108 7.62 -3.69 4.00
CA ILE A 108 6.90 -2.85 3.05
C ILE A 108 7.63 -1.53 2.86
N GLN A 109 7.41 -0.91 1.71
CA GLN A 109 7.86 0.43 1.40
C GLN A 109 6.69 1.42 1.54
N ILE A 110 6.86 2.38 2.45
CA ILE A 110 5.93 3.48 2.65
C ILE A 110 6.69 4.80 2.62
N TRP A 111 6.37 5.66 1.65
CA TRP A 111 7.15 6.88 1.39
C TRP A 111 8.65 6.56 1.26
N SER A 112 9.50 7.26 2.00
CA SER A 112 10.95 7.02 2.07
C SER A 112 11.37 5.97 3.12
N GLN A 113 10.42 5.28 3.76
CA GLN A 113 10.67 4.35 4.86
C GLN A 113 10.36 2.90 4.49
N THR A 114 11.17 1.99 5.03
CA THR A 114 10.90 0.55 5.04
C THR A 114 10.42 0.17 6.43
N ARG A 115 9.33 -0.61 6.53
CA ARG A 115 8.77 -1.05 7.82
C ARG A 115 8.48 -2.54 7.84
N PRO A 116 8.69 -3.22 8.98
CA PRO A 116 8.36 -4.63 9.11
C PRO A 116 6.84 -4.83 9.19
N THR A 117 6.39 -5.93 8.62
CA THR A 117 5.01 -6.42 8.75
C THR A 117 4.87 -7.26 10.01
N ILE A 118 3.78 -7.09 10.75
CA ILE A 118 3.64 -7.68 12.09
C ILE A 118 2.51 -8.70 12.21
N GLN A 119 1.73 -8.93 11.15
CA GLN A 119 0.66 -9.93 11.15
C GLN A 119 1.15 -11.37 11.39
N ASN A 120 2.47 -11.59 11.28
CA ASN A 120 3.14 -12.86 11.49
C ASN A 120 3.90 -12.96 12.83
N GLU A 121 3.82 -11.94 13.69
CA GLU A 121 4.40 -12.00 15.05
C GLU A 121 3.49 -12.83 15.96
N SER A 122 3.94 -14.05 16.28
CA SER A 122 3.30 -14.98 17.23
C SER A 122 3.64 -14.64 18.67
#